data_AF-A0A821TJJ0-F1
#
_entry.id   AF-A0A821TJJ0-F1
#
_cell.length_a   1.000
_cell.length_b   1.000
_cell.length_c   1.000
_cell.angle_alpha   90.00
_cell.angle_beta   90.00
_cell.angle_gamma   90.00
#
_symmetry.space_group_name_H-M   'P 1'
#
loop_
_entity.id
_entity.type
_entity.pdbx_description
1 polymer ?
#
loop_
_entity_poly.entity_id
_entity_poly.type
_entity_poly.pdbx_seq_one_letter_code
_entity_poly.pdbx_strand_id
1 'polypeptide(L)'
;NIMTFNKCSVRGKLYGYVMDEAGNEVQDLAKLKAIDFQEKDSDFEWYDKKLLDAIEQNDNDVHNFFTLLSLCHTVMSEEKNGKIIYQAQSPDDYALVSASRTFGFTFIDRTQSSITVRFGNKEETYDLLAILDFDNDRKRMSVSIFKK
;
A
#
# COMPACT_ATOMS: atom_id res chain seq x y z
N ASN A 1 -2.39 -19.72 -2.80
CA ASN A 1 -1.16 -19.04 -2.38
C ASN A 1 -1.50 -17.55 -2.30
N ILE A 2 -1.88 -17.07 -1.12
CA ILE A 2 -2.36 -15.69 -0.90
C ILE A 2 -1.24 -14.94 -0.17
N MET A 3 -0.90 -13.74 -0.65
CA MET A 3 0.04 -12.84 0.02
C MET A 3 -0.74 -11.71 0.69
N THR A 4 -0.31 -11.33 1.89
CA THR A 4 -0.93 -10.24 2.67
C THR A 4 0.16 -9.31 3.18
N PHE A 5 -0.10 -8.00 3.18
CA PHE A 5 0.79 -7.03 3.80
C PHE A 5 0.64 -7.11 5.32
N ASN A 6 1.72 -7.45 6.02
CA ASN A 6 1.68 -7.74 7.45
C ASN A 6 2.41 -6.70 8.30
N LYS A 7 3.58 -6.24 7.85
CA LYS A 7 4.48 -5.37 8.61
C LYS A 7 5.28 -4.51 7.64
N CYS A 8 5.69 -3.33 8.10
CA CYS A 8 6.63 -2.49 7.33
C CYS A 8 7.59 -1.75 8.24
N SER A 9 8.69 -1.27 7.65
CA SER A 9 9.57 -0.32 8.29
C SER A 9 9.66 0.95 7.46
N VAL A 10 9.41 2.09 8.10
CA VAL A 10 9.53 3.41 7.47
C VAL A 10 10.43 4.26 8.34
N ARG A 11 11.55 4.73 7.74
CA ARG A 11 12.58 5.54 8.44
C ARG A 11 13.05 4.90 9.77
N GLY A 12 13.23 3.58 9.78
CA GLY A 12 13.68 2.83 10.96
C GLY A 12 12.62 2.64 12.05
N LYS A 13 11.41 3.20 11.92
CA LYS A 13 10.25 2.84 12.74
C LYS A 13 9.63 1.56 12.20
N LEU A 14 9.18 0.68 13.08
CA LEU A 14 8.53 -0.60 12.74
C LEU A 14 7.02 -0.50 12.98
N TYR A 15 6.24 -0.99 12.01
CA TYR A 15 4.78 -1.02 12.05
C TYR A 15 4.26 -2.43 11.80
N GLY A 16 3.10 -2.73 12.36
CA GLY A 16 2.49 -4.08 12.34
C GLY A 16 2.97 -4.97 13.49
N TYR A 17 3.65 -4.38 14.48
CA TYR A 17 4.07 -5.06 15.71
C TYR A 17 3.20 -4.54 16.87
N VAL A 18 2.33 -5.41 17.38
CA VAL A 18 1.52 -5.15 18.56
C VAL A 18 2.25 -5.67 19.78
N MET A 19 2.42 -4.82 20.78
CA MET A 19 3.07 -5.18 22.05
C MET A 19 2.02 -5.31 23.15
N ASP A 20 2.21 -6.25 24.07
CA ASP A 20 1.41 -6.39 25.28
C ASP A 20 1.81 -5.34 26.34
N GLU A 21 1.10 -5.33 27.48
CA GLU A 21 1.39 -4.41 28.60
C GLU A 21 2.79 -4.64 29.21
N ALA A 22 3.37 -5.82 29.01
CA ALA A 22 4.72 -6.16 29.47
C ALA A 22 5.81 -5.81 28.43
N GLY A 23 5.44 -5.27 27.26
CA GLY A 23 6.34 -4.88 26.18
C GLY A 23 6.78 -6.02 25.27
N ASN A 24 6.16 -7.21 25.36
CA ASN A 24 6.44 -8.34 24.46
C ASN A 24 5.55 -8.28 23.22
N GLU A 25 6.05 -8.75 22.09
CA GLU A 25 5.24 -8.88 20.87
C GLU A 25 4.12 -9.92 21.08
N VAL A 26 2.89 -9.51 20.80
CA VAL A 26 1.72 -10.40 20.83
C VAL A 26 1.81 -11.37 19.66
N GLN A 27 2.07 -12.65 19.96
CA GLN A 27 2.18 -13.68 18.92
C GLN A 27 0.84 -14.12 18.34
N ASP A 28 -0.23 -14.03 19.14
CA ASP A 28 -1.57 -14.47 18.76
C ASP A 28 -2.50 -13.26 18.53
N LEU A 29 -2.38 -12.68 17.33
CA LEU A 29 -3.18 -11.53 16.89
C LEU A 29 -4.66 -11.88 16.72
N ALA A 30 -5.03 -13.16 16.56
CA ALA A 30 -6.42 -13.59 16.35
C ALA A 30 -7.31 -13.31 17.57
N LYS A 31 -6.72 -13.10 18.75
CA LYS A 31 -7.44 -12.67 19.97
C LYS A 31 -7.69 -11.18 20.03
N LEU A 32 -7.00 -10.40 19.21
CA LEU A 32 -7.18 -8.96 19.12
C LEU A 32 -8.28 -8.63 18.12
N LYS A 33 -8.94 -7.49 18.34
CA LYS A 33 -9.87 -6.96 17.36
C LYS A 33 -9.10 -6.22 16.27
N ALA A 34 -9.22 -6.68 15.03
CA ALA A 34 -8.67 -5.99 13.88
C ALA A 34 -9.27 -4.57 13.75
N ILE A 35 -8.47 -3.65 13.23
CA ILE A 35 -8.92 -2.30 12.92
C ILE A 35 -9.91 -2.36 11.77
N ASP A 36 -10.98 -1.58 11.89
CA ASP A 36 -12.02 -1.49 10.87
C ASP A 36 -11.64 -0.43 9.84
N PHE A 37 -11.71 -0.80 8.56
CA PHE A 37 -11.38 0.07 7.44
C PHE A 37 -12.60 0.22 6.54
N GLN A 38 -12.79 1.41 5.98
CA GLN A 38 -13.90 1.67 5.06
C GLN A 38 -13.83 0.81 3.79
N GLU A 39 -12.62 0.63 3.27
CA GLU A 39 -12.34 -0.20 2.10
C GLU A 39 -11.15 -1.11 2.37
N LYS A 40 -11.37 -2.43 2.36
CA LYS A 40 -10.31 -3.44 2.50
C LYS A 40 -10.70 -4.73 1.81
N ASP A 41 -9.69 -5.54 1.50
CA ASP A 41 -9.93 -6.92 1.09
C ASP A 41 -10.39 -7.77 2.29
N SER A 42 -11.15 -8.82 2.00
CA SER A 42 -11.74 -9.69 3.03
C SER A 42 -10.70 -10.27 3.98
N ASP A 43 -9.57 -10.70 3.43
CA ASP A 43 -8.48 -11.39 4.14
C ASP A 43 -7.43 -10.44 4.72
N PHE A 44 -7.62 -9.12 4.56
CA PHE A 44 -6.72 -8.11 5.12
C PHE A 44 -7.10 -7.79 6.56
N GLU A 45 -6.16 -8.00 7.48
CA GLU A 45 -6.28 -7.68 8.90
C GLU A 45 -5.08 -6.85 9.35
N TRP A 46 -5.35 -5.80 10.12
CA TRP A 46 -4.31 -4.94 10.68
C TRP A 46 -4.68 -4.53 12.10
N TYR A 47 -3.68 -4.48 12.98
CA TYR A 47 -3.90 -4.31 14.43
C TYR A 47 -3.10 -3.15 15.03
N ASP A 48 -2.10 -2.63 14.32
CA ASP A 48 -1.20 -1.60 14.83
C ASP A 48 -1.72 -0.19 14.53
N LYS A 49 -2.25 0.48 15.55
CA LYS A 49 -2.75 1.86 15.42
C LYS A 49 -1.67 2.89 15.11
N LYS A 50 -0.40 2.63 15.47
CA LYS A 50 0.69 3.60 15.28
C LYS A 50 0.87 3.99 13.81
N LEU A 51 0.56 3.08 12.88
CA LEU A 51 0.64 3.38 11.45
C LEU A 51 -0.47 4.32 11.01
N LEU A 52 -1.70 4.10 11.48
CA LEU A 52 -2.84 4.97 11.21
C LEU A 52 -2.60 6.36 11.81
N ASP A 53 -2.15 6.41 13.06
CA ASP A 53 -1.82 7.67 13.73
C ASP A 53 -0.78 8.47 12.93
N ALA A 54 0.23 7.80 12.37
CA ALA A 54 1.24 8.45 11.54
C ALA A 54 0.68 8.97 10.20
N ILE A 55 -0.25 8.24 9.58
CA ILE A 55 -0.95 8.69 8.37
C ILE A 55 -1.82 9.91 8.68
N GLU A 56 -2.61 9.88 9.75
CA GLU A 56 -3.49 10.97 10.19
C GLU A 56 -2.70 12.24 10.57
N GLN A 57 -1.53 12.07 11.17
CA GLN A 57 -0.60 13.17 11.48
C GLN A 57 0.15 13.72 10.25
N ASN A 58 -0.10 13.19 9.05
CA ASN A 58 0.62 13.52 7.83
C ASN A 58 2.15 13.36 7.97
N ASP A 59 2.61 12.25 8.58
CA ASP A 59 4.04 11.90 8.59
C ASP A 59 4.51 11.71 7.14
N ASN A 60 5.40 12.62 6.70
CA ASN A 60 5.87 12.67 5.32
C ASN A 60 6.52 11.36 4.85
N ASP A 61 7.23 10.66 5.73
CA ASP A 61 7.92 9.43 5.35
C ASP A 61 6.92 8.29 5.13
N VAL A 62 5.90 8.21 5.98
CA VAL A 62 4.81 7.23 5.84
C VAL A 62 3.95 7.52 4.61
N HIS A 63 3.63 8.80 4.35
CA HIS A 63 2.94 9.21 3.13
C HIS A 63 3.74 8.84 1.89
N ASN A 64 5.03 9.20 1.83
CA ASN A 64 5.90 8.85 0.70
C ASN A 64 6.02 7.33 0.52
N PHE A 65 6.05 6.56 1.61
CA PHE A 65 6.08 5.11 1.55
C PHE A 65 4.83 4.55 0.86
N PHE A 66 3.63 4.97 1.26
CA PHE A 66 2.39 4.50 0.62
C PHE A 66 2.17 5.07 -0.78
N THR A 67 2.59 6.31 -1.02
CA THR A 67 2.64 6.86 -2.39
C THR A 67 3.54 6.01 -3.28
N LEU A 68 4.70 5.56 -2.81
CA LEU A 68 5.57 4.64 -3.56
C LEU A 68 4.86 3.32 -3.85
N LEU A 69 4.18 2.72 -2.86
CA LEU A 69 3.42 1.48 -3.06
C LEU A 69 2.27 1.63 -4.06
N SER A 70 1.70 2.83 -4.20
CA SER A 70 0.64 3.14 -5.17
C SER A 70 1.14 3.44 -6.59
N LEU A 71 2.46 3.62 -6.78
CA LEU A 71 3.04 4.08 -8.04
C LEU A 71 4.02 3.07 -8.66
N CYS A 72 4.81 2.37 -7.85
CA CYS A 72 5.91 1.51 -8.30
C CYS A 72 5.50 0.03 -8.37
N HIS A 73 4.63 -0.31 -9.32
CA HIS A 73 4.17 -1.69 -9.60
C HIS A 73 3.74 -1.83 -11.07
N THR A 74 3.30 -3.00 -11.53
CA THR A 74 2.61 -3.19 -12.84
C THR A 74 1.14 -3.59 -12.71
N VAL A 75 0.56 -3.54 -11.50
CA VAL A 75 -0.88 -3.77 -11.29
C VAL A 75 -1.73 -2.87 -12.19
N MET A 76 -2.75 -3.48 -12.81
CA MET A 76 -3.79 -2.80 -13.56
C MET A 76 -5.05 -2.68 -12.71
N SER A 77 -5.80 -1.61 -12.88
CA SER A 77 -7.09 -1.39 -12.24
C SER A 77 -8.22 -1.43 -13.25
N GLU A 78 -9.38 -1.91 -12.80
CA GLU A 78 -10.63 -1.89 -13.57
C GLU A 78 -11.75 -1.42 -12.65
N GLU A 79 -12.55 -0.44 -13.10
CA GLU A 79 -13.74 -0.04 -12.37
C GLU A 79 -14.93 -0.93 -12.74
N LYS A 80 -15.52 -1.59 -11.74
CA LYS A 80 -16.69 -2.44 -11.89
C LYS A 80 -17.71 -2.13 -10.81
N ASN A 81 -18.91 -1.69 -11.22
CA ASN A 81 -19.99 -1.31 -10.32
C ASN A 81 -19.57 -0.27 -9.26
N GLY A 82 -18.77 0.72 -9.66
CA GLY A 82 -18.26 1.76 -8.75
C GLY A 82 -17.19 1.29 -7.76
N LYS A 83 -16.60 0.11 -7.97
CA LYS A 83 -15.49 -0.41 -7.17
C LYS A 83 -14.27 -0.66 -8.05
N ILE A 84 -13.09 -0.37 -7.52
CA ILE A 84 -11.82 -0.64 -8.19
C ILE A 84 -11.41 -2.10 -7.93
N ILE A 85 -11.15 -2.84 -9.00
CA ILE A 85 -10.65 -4.21 -8.97
C ILE A 85 -9.22 -4.21 -9.49
N TYR A 86 -8.29 -4.74 -8.69
CA TYR A 86 -6.89 -4.86 -9.07
C TYR A 86 -6.58 -6.19 -9.73
N GLN A 87 -5.84 -6.14 -10.83
CA GLN A 87 -5.31 -7.28 -11.56
C GLN A 87 -3.78 -7.19 -11.57
N ALA A 88 -3.14 -8.13 -10.89
CA ALA A 88 -1.69 -8.16 -10.75
C ALA A 88 -1.09 -9.43 -11.36
N GLN A 89 0.12 -9.31 -11.90
CA GLN A 89 0.88 -10.46 -12.40
C GLN A 89 1.58 -11.25 -11.28
N SER A 90 1.80 -10.60 -10.13
CA SER A 90 2.39 -11.18 -8.92
C SER A 90 1.46 -10.97 -7.71
N PRO A 91 1.32 -11.97 -6.82
CA PRO A 91 0.56 -11.80 -5.58
C PRO A 91 1.20 -10.78 -4.62
N ASP A 92 2.52 -10.57 -4.70
CA ASP A 92 3.21 -9.57 -3.87
C ASP A 92 2.77 -8.15 -4.25
N ASP A 93 2.77 -7.83 -5.55
CA ASP A 93 2.32 -6.54 -6.08
C ASP A 93 0.85 -6.28 -5.70
N TYR A 94 0.01 -7.31 -5.81
CA TYR A 94 -1.40 -7.21 -5.39
C TYR A 94 -1.51 -6.84 -3.91
N ALA A 95 -0.79 -7.55 -3.04
CA ALA A 95 -0.84 -7.33 -1.60
C ALA A 95 -0.38 -5.92 -1.21
N LEU A 96 0.66 -5.40 -1.88
CA LEU A 96 1.18 -4.05 -1.64
C LEU A 96 0.19 -2.96 -2.08
N VAL A 97 -0.36 -3.06 -3.30
CA VAL A 97 -1.31 -2.07 -3.83
C VAL A 97 -2.63 -2.12 -3.09
N SER A 98 -3.11 -3.32 -2.75
CA SER A 98 -4.33 -3.47 -1.96
C SER A 98 -4.18 -2.89 -0.56
N ALA A 99 -3.06 -3.15 0.13
CA ALA A 99 -2.78 -2.55 1.42
C ALA A 99 -2.72 -1.02 1.33
N SER A 100 -2.06 -0.48 0.30
CA SER A 100 -2.01 0.96 0.05
C SER A 100 -3.41 1.57 -0.02
N ARG A 101 -4.33 0.95 -0.78
CA ARG A 101 -5.74 1.36 -0.84
C ARG A 101 -6.41 1.31 0.53
N THR A 102 -6.20 0.24 1.29
CA THR A 102 -6.77 0.10 2.64
C THR A 102 -6.32 1.21 3.58
N PHE A 103 -5.09 1.69 3.46
CA PHE A 103 -4.57 2.83 4.22
C PHE A 103 -4.92 4.20 3.62
N GLY A 104 -5.77 4.26 2.58
CA GLY A 104 -6.27 5.50 1.99
C GLY A 104 -5.43 6.07 0.84
N PHE A 105 -4.50 5.27 0.30
CA PHE A 105 -3.64 5.58 -0.84
C PHE A 105 -4.02 4.68 -2.01
N THR A 106 -5.04 5.08 -2.75
CA THR A 106 -5.69 4.24 -3.76
C THR A 106 -5.07 4.47 -5.14
N PHE A 107 -4.52 3.42 -5.74
CA PHE A 107 -4.20 3.41 -7.16
C PHE A 107 -5.50 3.40 -7.98
N ILE A 108 -5.71 4.41 -8.83
CA ILE A 108 -6.96 4.60 -9.58
C ILE A 108 -6.85 4.03 -10.98
N ASP A 109 -5.88 4.52 -11.75
CA ASP A 109 -5.72 4.16 -13.15
C ASP A 109 -4.29 4.39 -13.63
N ARG A 110 -3.92 3.69 -14.70
CA ARG A 110 -2.66 3.85 -15.40
C ARG A 110 -2.89 3.88 -16.89
N THR A 111 -2.31 4.89 -17.53
CA THR A 111 -2.16 4.96 -18.98
C THR A 111 -0.71 4.70 -19.39
N GLN A 112 -0.41 4.75 -20.69
CA GLN A 112 0.97 4.63 -21.18
C GLN A 112 1.87 5.78 -20.71
N SER A 113 1.31 6.94 -20.34
CA SER A 113 2.06 8.15 -20.01
C SER A 113 1.72 8.74 -18.64
N SER A 114 0.84 8.12 -17.86
CA SER A 114 0.48 8.62 -16.55
C SER A 114 0.00 7.54 -15.58
N ILE A 115 0.12 7.84 -14.28
CA ILE A 115 -0.47 7.07 -13.19
C ILE A 115 -1.29 8.03 -12.33
N THR A 116 -2.54 7.67 -12.04
CA THR A 116 -3.43 8.42 -11.17
C THR A 116 -3.63 7.69 -9.86
N VAL A 117 -3.44 8.40 -8.75
CA VAL A 117 -3.59 7.91 -7.39
C VAL A 117 -4.48 8.86 -6.61
N ARG A 118 -5.21 8.34 -5.61
CA ARG A 118 -6.07 9.11 -4.72
C ARG A 118 -5.58 8.97 -3.29
N PHE A 119 -5.37 10.10 -2.63
CA PHE A 119 -5.02 10.21 -1.22
C PHE A 119 -6.21 10.81 -0.47
N GLY A 120 -6.96 9.97 0.24
CA GLY A 120 -8.25 10.37 0.82
C GLY A 120 -9.21 10.88 -0.26
N ASN A 121 -9.49 12.18 -0.27
CA ASN A 121 -10.38 12.83 -1.24
C ASN A 121 -9.64 13.56 -2.38
N LYS A 122 -8.31 13.53 -2.40
CA LYS A 122 -7.50 14.24 -3.39
C LYS A 122 -6.94 13.28 -4.41
N GLU A 123 -7.21 13.52 -5.69
CA GLU A 123 -6.58 12.80 -6.79
C GLU A 123 -5.33 13.54 -7.28
N GLU A 124 -4.28 12.79 -7.53
CA GLU A 124 -3.03 13.28 -8.09
C GLU A 124 -2.63 12.40 -9.29
N THR A 125 -2.27 13.04 -10.39
CA THR A 125 -1.79 12.36 -11.60
C THR A 125 -0.31 12.67 -11.79
N TYR A 126 0.47 11.61 -11.95
CA TYR A 126 1.91 11.63 -12.19
C TYR A 126 2.15 11.28 -13.65
N ASP A 127 3.00 12.04 -14.34
CA ASP A 127 3.46 11.64 -15.67
C ASP A 127 4.44 10.47 -15.53
N LEU A 128 4.21 9.40 -16.27
CA LEU A 128 5.04 8.20 -16.30
C LEU A 128 6.11 8.36 -17.38
N LEU A 129 7.36 8.50 -16.96
CA LEU A 129 8.49 8.72 -17.86
C LEU A 129 9.16 7.42 -18.27
N ALA A 130 9.27 6.46 -17.34
CA ALA A 130 9.84 5.15 -17.60
C ALA A 130 9.37 4.12 -16.57
N ILE A 131 9.21 2.87 -17.01
CA ILE A 131 9.14 1.70 -16.14
C ILE A 131 10.40 0.87 -16.41
N LEU A 132 11.10 0.51 -15.35
CA LEU A 132 12.22 -0.42 -15.36
C LEU A 132 11.75 -1.68 -14.64
N ASP A 133 11.27 -2.64 -15.43
CA ASP A 133 10.71 -3.89 -14.92
C ASP A 133 11.66 -4.63 -13.99
N PHE A 134 11.08 -5.53 -13.19
CA PHE A 134 11.84 -6.43 -12.36
C PHE A 134 12.73 -7.32 -13.23
N ASP A 135 13.99 -7.37 -12.87
CA ASP A 135 15.00 -8.16 -13.54
C ASP A 135 15.78 -8.96 -12.48
N ASN A 136 16.03 -10.25 -12.76
CA ASN A 136 16.64 -11.16 -11.78
C ASN A 136 18.08 -10.78 -11.42
N ASP A 137 18.81 -10.12 -12.32
CA ASP A 137 20.16 -9.64 -12.05
C ASP A 137 20.11 -8.38 -11.18
N ARG A 138 19.16 -7.48 -11.47
CA ARG A 138 18.96 -6.23 -10.70
C ARG A 138 18.28 -6.42 -9.35
N LYS A 139 17.44 -7.46 -9.23
CA LYS A 139 16.57 -7.78 -8.07
C LYS A 139 15.69 -6.62 -7.60
N ARG A 140 15.31 -5.72 -8.52
CA ARG A 140 14.48 -4.54 -8.24
C ARG A 140 13.72 -4.08 -9.45
N MET A 141 12.55 -3.53 -9.20
CA MET A 141 11.76 -2.74 -10.14
C MET A 141 11.92 -1.25 -9.81
N SER A 142 11.76 -0.37 -10.80
CA SER A 142 11.73 1.08 -10.55
C SER A 142 10.82 1.78 -11.55
N VAL A 143 10.21 2.88 -11.12
CA VAL A 143 9.46 3.78 -12.00
C VAL A 143 10.07 5.18 -11.93
N SER A 144 10.14 5.85 -13.07
CA SER A 144 10.50 7.26 -13.17
C SER A 144 9.25 8.05 -13.49
N ILE A 145 8.93 9.02 -12.63
CA ILE A 145 7.70 9.80 -12.69
C ILE A 145 7.99 11.28 -12.53
N PHE A 146 7.11 12.12 -13.07
CA PHE A 146 7.11 13.56 -12.86
C PHE A 146 5.79 13.98 -12.21
N LYS A 147 5.88 14.64 -11.05
CA LYS A 147 4.73 15.24 -10.39
C LYS A 147 4.53 16.65 -10.96
N LYS A 148 3.34 16.91 -11.50
CA LYS A 148 2.96 18.23 -12.01
C LYS A 148 2.85 19.27 -10.89
#